data_AF-A0A820LBN6-F1
#
_entry.id   AF-A0A820LBN6-F1
#
_cell.length_a   1.000
_cell.length_b   1.000
_cell.length_c   1.000
_cell.angle_alpha   90.00
_cell.angle_beta   90.00
_cell.angle_gamma   90.00
#
_symmetry.space_group_name_H-M   'P 1'
#
loop_
_entity.id
_entity.type
_entity.pdbx_description
1 polymer ?
#
loop_
_entity_poly.entity_id
_entity_poly.type
_entity_poly.pdbx_seq_one_letter_code
_entity_poly.pdbx_strand_id
1 'polypeptide(L)'
;DKAMLTYRTIGGILDIFFFAGSTPEMVIRQYQSVIGKPYFPPYWAFGFQLCRYGYDTLDNMKAAMHRTLNASIPIDVHYGDIDYFHNRLDFTFDPTNFKDIPEYIDWLHANGMKFITMLDPAIDTEAKDYSVYTEGQKADIWMKWPERRNLQFHETNDRKILGYVWPDGKTAFPDFFYPPTSD
;
A
#
# COMPACT_ATOMS: atom_id res chain seq x y z
N ASP A 1 -33.01 -29.31 11.62
CA ASP A 1 -31.54 -29.12 11.54
C ASP A 1 -31.08 -28.00 12.45
N LYS A 2 -30.04 -28.21 13.26
CA LYS A 2 -29.43 -27.16 14.09
C LYS A 2 -28.26 -26.57 13.31
N ALA A 3 -28.31 -25.27 13.01
CA ALA A 3 -27.13 -24.56 12.53
C ALA A 3 -26.10 -24.48 13.66
N MET A 4 -24.84 -24.82 13.37
CA MET A 4 -23.72 -24.79 14.31
C MET A 4 -22.54 -24.04 13.67
N LEU A 5 -21.90 -23.16 14.45
CA LEU A 5 -20.66 -22.47 14.10
C LEU A 5 -19.60 -22.82 15.16
N THR A 6 -18.39 -23.20 14.73
CA THR A 6 -17.27 -23.53 15.63
C THR A 6 -16.08 -22.60 15.35
N TYR A 7 -15.63 -21.86 16.36
CA TYR A 7 -14.40 -21.07 16.29
C TYR A 7 -13.19 -21.95 16.68
N ARG A 8 -12.11 -21.93 15.88
CA ARG A 8 -10.84 -22.63 16.17
C ARG A 8 -9.69 -21.64 15.95
N THR A 9 -8.97 -21.27 17.02
CA THR A 9 -7.87 -20.29 16.98
C THR A 9 -6.55 -20.94 17.39
N ILE A 10 -5.42 -20.33 17.01
CA ILE A 10 -4.06 -20.85 17.28
C ILE A 10 -3.34 -20.10 18.43
N GLY A 11 -4.02 -19.17 19.10
CA GLY A 11 -3.46 -18.34 20.17
C GLY A 11 -4.39 -17.19 20.56
N GLY A 12 -3.94 -16.32 21.47
CA GLY A 12 -4.72 -15.19 21.98
C GLY A 12 -5.79 -15.58 23.00
N ILE A 13 -6.83 -14.76 23.12
CA ILE A 13 -8.01 -14.99 23.96
C ILE A 13 -9.27 -15.09 23.09
N LEU A 14 -10.35 -15.63 23.65
CA LEU A 14 -11.69 -15.51 23.07
C LEU A 14 -12.37 -14.27 23.65
N ASP A 15 -12.30 -13.16 22.92
CA ASP A 15 -13.03 -11.93 23.23
C ASP A 15 -14.22 -11.79 22.25
N ILE A 16 -15.45 -11.95 22.76
CA ILE A 16 -16.65 -12.14 21.94
C ILE A 16 -17.69 -11.06 22.23
N PHE A 17 -18.12 -10.37 21.16
CA PHE A 17 -19.16 -9.37 21.19
C PHE A 17 -20.42 -9.90 20.48
N PHE A 18 -21.59 -9.69 21.10
CA PHE A 18 -22.89 -10.02 20.51
C PHE A 18 -23.68 -8.74 20.26
N PHE A 19 -24.17 -8.59 19.03
CA PHE A 19 -24.92 -7.41 18.59
C PHE A 19 -26.36 -7.85 18.27
N ALA A 20 -27.32 -7.36 19.06
CA ALA A 20 -28.71 -7.78 19.04
C ALA A 20 -29.66 -6.68 18.52
N GLY A 21 -29.22 -5.92 17.52
CA GLY A 21 -30.06 -4.92 16.86
C GLY A 21 -31.37 -5.52 16.34
N SER A 22 -32.48 -4.79 16.47
CA SER A 22 -33.81 -5.25 16.03
C SER A 22 -33.96 -5.35 14.50
N THR A 23 -33.00 -4.80 13.76
CA THR A 23 -32.87 -4.91 12.31
C THR A 23 -31.41 -5.23 11.94
N PRO A 24 -31.15 -5.84 10.76
CA PRO A 24 -29.79 -6.06 10.28
C PRO A 24 -28.93 -4.78 10.23
N GLU A 25 -29.53 -3.64 9.88
CA GLU A 25 -28.83 -2.36 9.87
C GLU A 25 -28.38 -1.94 11.28
N MET A 26 -29.23 -2.13 12.29
CA MET A 26 -28.85 -1.84 13.68
C MET A 26 -27.74 -2.75 14.20
N VAL A 27 -27.71 -4.02 13.77
CA VAL A 27 -26.60 -4.94 14.09
C VAL A 27 -25.27 -4.38 13.56
N ILE A 28 -25.25 -3.91 12.30
CA ILE A 28 -24.05 -3.29 11.71
C ILE A 28 -23.66 -2.00 12.43
N ARG A 29 -24.63 -1.14 12.78
CA ARG A 29 -24.36 0.10 13.54
C ARG A 29 -23.78 -0.19 14.93
N GLN A 30 -24.25 -1.22 15.61
CA GLN A 30 -23.70 -1.66 16.90
C GLN A 30 -22.28 -2.19 16.75
N TYR A 31 -22.01 -3.00 15.73
CA TYR A 31 -20.66 -3.48 15.43
C TYR A 31 -19.68 -2.32 15.19
N GLN A 32 -20.06 -1.34 14.36
CA GLN A 32 -19.26 -0.14 14.08
C GLN A 32 -19.05 0.77 15.31
N SER A 33 -19.91 0.66 16.33
CA SER A 33 -19.69 1.39 17.59
C SER A 33 -18.53 0.82 18.41
N VAL A 34 -18.15 -0.44 18.16
CA VAL A 34 -17.02 -1.12 18.83
C VAL A 34 -15.74 -0.99 18.02
N ILE A 35 -15.77 -1.29 16.72
CA ILE A 35 -14.56 -1.31 15.88
C ILE A 35 -14.18 0.06 15.28
N GLY A 36 -14.99 1.09 15.52
CA GLY A 36 -14.86 2.40 14.88
C GLY A 36 -15.77 2.54 13.66
N LYS A 37 -16.20 3.79 13.42
CA LYS A 37 -17.01 4.14 12.26
C LYS A 37 -16.14 4.23 11.00
N PRO A 38 -16.70 3.96 9.81
CA PRO A 38 -15.99 4.20 8.56
C PRO A 38 -15.45 5.63 8.47
N TYR A 39 -14.24 5.77 7.94
CA TYR A 39 -13.69 7.07 7.56
C TYR A 39 -14.60 7.77 6.55
N PHE A 40 -14.67 9.10 6.62
CA PHE A 40 -15.42 9.91 5.67
C PHE A 40 -14.52 10.31 4.49
N PRO A 41 -14.67 9.68 3.31
CA PRO A 41 -13.76 9.91 2.19
C PRO A 41 -13.95 11.30 1.57
N PRO A 42 -12.90 11.85 0.93
CA PRO A 42 -13.02 13.09 0.18
C PRO A 42 -13.95 12.89 -1.01
N TYR A 43 -14.65 13.95 -1.41
CA TYR A 43 -15.71 13.85 -2.42
C TYR A 43 -15.23 13.27 -3.77
N TRP A 44 -14.00 13.62 -4.20
CA TRP A 44 -13.41 13.11 -5.45
C TRP A 44 -13.22 11.59 -5.45
N ALA A 45 -13.15 10.93 -4.28
CA ALA A 45 -12.99 9.48 -4.19
C ALA A 45 -14.23 8.71 -4.66
N PHE A 46 -15.38 9.38 -4.78
CA PHE A 46 -16.59 8.80 -5.38
C PHE A 46 -16.62 8.90 -6.91
N GLY A 47 -15.67 9.62 -7.50
CA GLY A 47 -15.52 9.75 -8.94
C GLY A 47 -14.98 8.48 -9.61
N PHE A 48 -15.06 8.40 -10.93
CA PHE A 48 -14.48 7.30 -11.69
C PHE A 48 -12.95 7.38 -11.66
N GLN A 49 -12.30 6.22 -11.55
CA GLN A 49 -10.87 6.12 -11.33
C GLN A 49 -10.26 5.12 -12.32
N LEU A 50 -9.16 5.51 -12.97
CA LEU A 50 -8.50 4.70 -14.00
C LEU A 50 -7.14 4.21 -13.50
N CYS A 51 -6.92 2.90 -13.58
CA CYS A 51 -5.68 2.25 -13.18
C CYS A 51 -5.38 1.07 -14.12
N ARG A 52 -4.10 0.73 -14.22
CA ARG A 52 -3.59 -0.49 -14.82
C ARG A 52 -2.15 -0.71 -14.33
N TYR A 53 -1.83 -1.94 -13.95
CA TYR A 53 -0.46 -2.42 -14.04
C TYR A 53 -0.11 -2.68 -15.51
N GLY A 54 0.91 -2.00 -16.03
CA GLY A 54 1.39 -2.16 -17.41
C GLY A 54 0.94 -1.04 -18.35
N TYR A 55 1.03 0.20 -17.88
CA TYR A 55 1.22 1.31 -18.82
C TYR A 55 2.64 1.29 -19.40
N ASP A 56 3.64 0.86 -18.61
CA ASP A 56 5.06 0.68 -18.95
C ASP A 56 5.81 1.98 -19.31
N THR A 57 5.12 3.00 -19.82
CA THR A 57 5.63 4.33 -20.14
C THR A 57 4.61 5.42 -19.85
N LEU A 58 5.09 6.64 -19.63
CA LEU A 58 4.24 7.81 -19.45
C LEU A 58 3.39 8.13 -20.69
N ASP A 59 3.89 7.86 -21.90
CA ASP A 59 3.14 8.08 -23.14
C ASP A 59 1.91 7.17 -23.23
N ASN A 60 2.05 5.90 -22.86
CA ASN A 60 0.93 4.96 -22.80
C ASN A 60 -0.09 5.37 -21.72
N MET A 61 0.39 5.83 -20.56
CA MET A 61 -0.45 6.35 -19.50
C MET A 61 -1.25 7.57 -19.96
N LYS A 62 -0.60 8.56 -20.59
CA LYS A 62 -1.26 9.74 -21.19
C LYS A 62 -2.25 9.34 -22.28
N ALA A 63 -1.89 8.40 -23.15
CA ALA A 63 -2.77 7.91 -24.21
C ALA A 63 -4.06 7.27 -23.65
N ALA A 64 -3.97 6.54 -22.54
CA ALA A 64 -5.13 5.98 -21.85
C ALA A 64 -6.05 7.07 -21.28
N MET A 65 -5.49 8.10 -20.65
CA MET A 65 -6.23 9.26 -20.17
C MET A 65 -6.91 10.02 -21.32
N HIS A 66 -6.16 10.38 -22.36
CA HIS A 66 -6.71 11.10 -23.51
C HIS A 66 -7.82 10.34 -24.22
N ARG A 67 -7.69 9.02 -24.40
CA ARG A 67 -8.77 8.21 -24.97
C ARG A 67 -10.04 8.25 -24.10
N THR A 68 -9.88 8.22 -22.78
CA THR A 68 -11.00 8.30 -21.82
C THR A 68 -11.71 9.65 -21.92
N LEU A 69 -10.95 10.75 -21.93
CA LEU A 69 -11.46 12.11 -22.09
C LEU A 69 -12.13 12.32 -23.46
N ASN A 70 -11.52 11.83 -24.54
CA ASN A 70 -12.08 11.92 -25.89
C ASN A 70 -13.40 11.15 -26.04
N ALA A 71 -13.58 10.09 -25.26
CA ALA A 71 -14.84 9.34 -25.17
C ALA A 71 -15.89 10.04 -24.27
N SER A 72 -15.60 11.23 -23.73
CA SER A 72 -16.46 11.97 -22.79
C SER A 72 -16.82 11.16 -21.53
N ILE A 73 -15.92 10.27 -21.09
CA ILE A 73 -16.08 9.53 -19.84
C ILE A 73 -15.62 10.43 -18.69
N PRO A 74 -16.49 10.74 -17.69
CA PRO A 74 -16.08 11.47 -16.51
C PRO A 74 -15.00 10.71 -15.74
N ILE A 75 -13.96 11.41 -15.27
CA ILE A 75 -12.85 10.81 -14.53
C ILE A 75 -12.30 11.80 -13.52
N ASP A 76 -12.03 11.31 -12.31
CA ASP A 76 -11.52 12.13 -11.20
C ASP A 76 -10.09 11.73 -10.81
N VAL A 77 -9.71 10.46 -11.00
CA VAL A 77 -8.44 9.92 -10.49
C VAL A 77 -7.72 9.10 -11.55
N HIS A 78 -6.42 9.33 -11.70
CA HIS A 78 -5.52 8.45 -12.42
C HIS A 78 -4.51 7.83 -11.46
N TYR A 79 -4.30 6.53 -11.57
CA TYR A 79 -3.32 5.80 -10.77
C TYR A 79 -2.01 5.58 -11.50
N GLY A 80 -0.91 5.64 -10.74
CA GLY A 80 0.36 5.00 -11.09
C GLY A 80 0.51 3.71 -10.31
N ASP A 81 0.65 2.59 -11.03
CA ASP A 81 1.01 1.29 -10.47
C ASP A 81 2.55 1.15 -10.47
N ILE A 82 3.07 -0.02 -10.14
CA ILE A 82 4.51 -0.23 -9.90
C ILE A 82 5.42 0.05 -11.11
N ASP A 83 4.85 0.08 -12.31
CA ASP A 83 5.55 0.30 -13.57
C ASP A 83 6.18 1.70 -13.68
N TYR A 84 5.68 2.68 -12.93
CA TYR A 84 6.28 4.02 -12.94
C TYR A 84 7.49 4.18 -12.00
N PHE A 85 7.73 3.24 -11.08
CA PHE A 85 8.85 3.27 -10.16
C PHE A 85 10.17 2.84 -10.83
N HIS A 86 11.28 3.48 -10.44
CA HIS A 86 12.60 3.05 -10.88
C HIS A 86 12.92 1.69 -10.27
N ASN A 87 13.07 0.65 -11.10
CA ASN A 87 13.31 -0.73 -10.66
C ASN A 87 12.34 -1.20 -9.55
N ARG A 88 11.08 -0.74 -9.60
CA ARG A 88 10.03 -1.09 -8.61
C ARG A 88 10.37 -0.68 -7.17
N LEU A 89 11.23 0.32 -7.00
CA LEU A 89 11.59 0.89 -5.71
C LEU A 89 10.58 1.97 -5.28
N ASP A 90 9.94 1.81 -4.13
CA ASP A 90 9.07 2.84 -3.56
C ASP A 90 9.76 4.20 -3.46
N PHE A 91 8.97 5.27 -3.51
CA PHE A 91 9.45 6.67 -3.42
C PHE A 91 10.41 7.09 -4.53
N THR A 92 10.43 6.38 -5.66
CA THR A 92 11.17 6.76 -6.87
C THR A 92 10.21 6.95 -8.05
N PHE A 93 10.73 7.38 -9.20
CA PHE A 93 10.08 7.19 -10.49
C PHE A 93 11.14 6.89 -11.54
N ASP A 94 10.80 6.13 -12.57
CA ASP A 94 11.74 5.73 -13.61
C ASP A 94 12.23 6.97 -14.39
N PRO A 95 13.55 7.25 -14.38
CA PRO A 95 14.11 8.46 -14.97
C PRO A 95 14.15 8.45 -16.51
N THR A 96 13.68 7.37 -17.14
CA THR A 96 13.64 7.21 -18.60
C THR A 96 12.20 7.21 -19.10
N ASN A 97 11.39 6.23 -18.66
CA ASN A 97 10.04 6.00 -19.15
C ASN A 97 9.01 6.93 -18.49
N PHE A 98 9.32 7.47 -17.31
CA PHE A 98 8.43 8.30 -16.51
C PHE A 98 9.09 9.61 -16.04
N LYS A 99 10.15 10.05 -16.72
CA LYS A 99 10.92 11.25 -16.36
C LYS A 99 10.07 12.52 -16.20
N ASP A 100 9.01 12.66 -17.02
CA ASP A 100 8.10 13.81 -17.05
C ASP A 100 6.78 13.54 -16.28
N ILE A 101 6.77 12.55 -15.36
CA ILE A 101 5.60 12.26 -14.52
C ILE A 101 5.22 13.45 -13.63
N PRO A 102 6.13 14.28 -13.07
CA PRO A 102 5.73 15.44 -12.27
C PRO A 102 4.88 16.43 -13.07
N GLU A 103 5.30 16.77 -14.29
CA GLU A 103 4.58 17.69 -15.18
C GLU A 103 3.22 17.13 -15.58
N TYR A 104 3.11 15.80 -15.73
CA TYR A 104 1.83 15.16 -16.00
C TYR A 104 0.89 15.21 -14.79
N ILE A 105 1.39 15.03 -13.58
CA ILE A 105 0.61 15.18 -12.34
C ILE A 105 0.13 16.63 -12.19
N ASP A 106 0.97 17.61 -12.49
CA ASP A 106 0.57 19.03 -12.51
C ASP A 106 -0.55 19.28 -13.53
N TRP A 107 -0.46 18.67 -14.71
CA TRP A 107 -1.53 18.73 -15.70
C TRP A 107 -2.84 18.08 -15.20
N LEU A 108 -2.78 16.94 -14.50
CA LEU A 108 -3.96 16.32 -13.89
C LEU A 108 -4.62 17.29 -12.89
N HIS A 109 -3.82 17.89 -12.00
CA HIS A 109 -4.31 18.84 -11.00
C HIS A 109 -4.91 20.11 -11.63
N ALA A 110 -4.29 20.66 -12.67
CA ALA A 110 -4.81 21.81 -13.41
C ALA A 110 -6.17 21.53 -14.08
N ASN A 111 -6.46 20.26 -14.36
CA ASN A 111 -7.75 19.81 -14.93
C ASN A 111 -8.70 19.24 -13.87
N GLY A 112 -8.46 19.51 -12.58
CA GLY A 112 -9.35 19.12 -11.48
C GLY A 112 -9.21 17.66 -11.02
N MET A 113 -8.39 16.85 -11.69
CA MET A 113 -8.19 15.44 -11.36
C MET A 113 -7.22 15.27 -10.18
N LYS A 114 -7.03 14.02 -9.76
CA LYS A 114 -6.11 13.57 -8.71
C LYS A 114 -5.21 12.47 -9.24
N PHE A 115 -4.02 12.37 -8.67
CA PHE A 115 -3.12 11.25 -8.90
C PHE A 115 -2.99 10.43 -7.62
N ILE A 116 -3.12 9.10 -7.73
CA ILE A 116 -2.85 8.17 -6.64
C ILE A 116 -1.70 7.26 -7.05
N THR A 117 -0.71 7.14 -6.18
CA THR A 117 0.36 6.16 -6.31
C THR A 117 0.05 4.90 -5.51
N MET A 118 0.45 3.74 -6.04
CA MET A 118 0.68 2.57 -5.21
C MET A 118 1.89 2.81 -4.28
N LEU A 119 1.94 2.15 -3.13
CA LEU A 119 3.15 2.00 -2.32
C LEU A 119 3.16 0.59 -1.74
N ASP A 120 4.30 -0.07 -1.76
CA ASP A 120 4.49 -1.38 -1.15
C ASP A 120 5.08 -1.26 0.26
N PRO A 121 4.87 -2.25 1.14
CA PRO A 121 5.47 -2.24 2.47
C PRO A 121 6.91 -2.77 2.47
N ALA A 122 7.45 -3.23 1.35
CA ALA A 122 8.71 -3.96 1.30
C ALA A 122 9.80 -3.12 0.64
N ILE A 123 10.87 -2.83 1.37
CA ILE A 123 11.93 -1.92 0.93
C ILE A 123 13.17 -2.73 0.53
N ASP A 124 13.62 -2.54 -0.71
CA ASP A 124 14.83 -3.19 -1.23
C ASP A 124 16.08 -2.83 -0.40
N THR A 125 16.90 -3.83 -0.11
CA THR A 125 18.10 -3.71 0.74
C THR A 125 19.43 -3.70 -0.04
N GLU A 126 19.38 -3.98 -1.34
CA GLU A 126 20.53 -4.20 -2.22
C GLU A 126 20.65 -3.12 -3.32
N ALA A 127 19.62 -2.32 -3.52
CA ALA A 127 19.57 -1.18 -4.43
C ALA A 127 20.65 -0.15 -4.09
N LYS A 128 21.34 0.34 -5.12
CA LYS A 128 22.37 1.37 -4.99
C LYS A 128 21.75 2.74 -4.79
N ASP A 129 22.38 3.55 -3.94
CA ASP A 129 22.00 4.95 -3.69
C ASP A 129 20.53 5.12 -3.26
N TYR A 130 19.96 4.11 -2.59
CA TYR A 130 18.56 4.11 -2.19
C TYR A 130 18.39 4.63 -0.75
N SER A 131 18.11 5.93 -0.64
CA SER A 131 18.04 6.63 0.65
C SER A 131 16.99 6.05 1.59
N VAL A 132 15.84 5.62 1.07
CA VAL A 132 14.72 5.04 1.84
C VAL A 132 15.20 3.88 2.71
N TYR A 133 15.96 2.95 2.13
CA TYR A 133 16.54 1.84 2.89
C TYR A 133 17.59 2.32 3.90
N THR A 134 18.47 3.24 3.50
CA THR A 134 19.53 3.72 4.41
C THR A 134 18.98 4.48 5.61
N GLU A 135 17.91 5.27 5.45
CA GLU A 135 17.26 5.98 6.54
C GLU A 135 16.51 5.00 7.46
N GLY A 136 15.79 4.03 6.90
CA GLY A 136 15.17 2.98 7.70
C GLY A 136 16.19 2.14 8.49
N GLN A 137 17.37 1.91 7.92
CA GLN A 137 18.47 1.24 8.63
C GLN A 137 19.04 2.08 9.77
N LYS A 138 19.14 3.41 9.62
CA LYS A 138 19.56 4.32 10.71
C LYS A 138 18.53 4.39 11.83
N ALA A 139 17.25 4.36 11.48
CA ALA A 139 16.13 4.42 12.43
C ALA A 139 15.81 3.06 13.08
N ASP A 140 16.43 1.97 12.60
CA ASP A 140 16.27 0.61 13.12
C ASP A 140 14.81 0.10 13.08
N ILE A 141 14.08 0.43 12.01
CA ILE A 141 12.62 0.22 11.90
C ILE A 141 12.20 -1.14 11.33
N TRP A 142 13.14 -2.03 11.02
CA TRP A 142 12.84 -3.29 10.34
C TRP A 142 12.27 -4.34 11.30
N MET A 143 11.34 -5.17 10.80
CA MET A 143 10.96 -6.41 11.48
C MET A 143 12.17 -7.34 11.64
N LYS A 144 12.32 -7.94 12.83
CA LYS A 144 13.49 -8.75 13.20
C LYS A 144 13.12 -10.14 13.68
N TRP A 145 14.01 -11.11 13.43
CA TRP A 145 13.97 -12.41 14.09
C TRP A 145 14.16 -12.28 15.60
N PRO A 146 13.50 -13.10 16.44
CA PRO A 146 13.67 -13.04 17.88
C PRO A 146 15.07 -13.49 18.29
N GLU A 147 15.64 -12.87 19.32
CA GLU A 147 17.02 -13.13 19.80
C GLU A 147 17.27 -14.59 20.20
N ARG A 148 16.24 -15.27 20.70
CA ARG A 148 16.36 -16.61 21.30
C ARG A 148 16.02 -17.77 20.36
N ARG A 149 15.64 -17.53 19.09
CA ARG A 149 15.51 -18.62 18.11
C ARG A 149 16.84 -18.83 17.39
N ASN A 150 17.38 -20.04 17.52
CA ASN A 150 18.62 -20.51 16.91
C ASN A 150 18.78 -20.12 15.42
N LEU A 151 19.83 -19.33 15.17
CA LEU A 151 20.99 -19.57 14.29
C LEU A 151 20.81 -19.97 12.81
N GLN A 152 19.62 -20.27 12.31
CA GLN A 152 19.43 -20.60 10.88
C GLN A 152 19.14 -19.38 10.00
N PHE A 153 18.86 -18.22 10.60
CA PHE A 153 18.45 -17.01 9.88
C PHE A 153 19.29 -15.77 10.21
N HIS A 154 20.56 -15.95 10.63
CA HIS A 154 21.54 -14.85 10.66
C HIS A 154 21.99 -14.49 9.24
N GLU A 155 21.06 -14.28 8.31
CA GLU A 155 21.39 -13.70 7.00
C GLU A 155 21.95 -12.28 7.16
N THR A 156 21.65 -11.63 8.29
CA THR A 156 22.03 -10.26 8.58
C THR A 156 22.58 -10.13 10.00
N ASN A 157 23.53 -9.22 10.20
CA ASN A 157 24.11 -8.94 11.52
C ASN A 157 23.10 -8.29 12.50
N ASP A 158 22.06 -7.64 11.97
CA ASP A 158 21.04 -6.90 12.72
C ASP A 158 19.72 -7.69 12.90
N ARG A 159 19.69 -8.98 12.51
CA ARG A 159 18.54 -9.89 12.61
C ARG A 159 17.31 -9.46 11.80
N LYS A 160 17.41 -8.46 10.92
CA LYS A 160 16.27 -8.07 10.08
C LYS A 160 15.81 -9.25 9.23
N ILE A 161 14.50 -9.39 9.10
CA ILE A 161 13.88 -10.39 8.25
C ILE A 161 13.98 -9.90 6.81
N LEU A 162 14.51 -10.74 5.93
CA LEU A 162 14.57 -10.48 4.50
C LEU A 162 13.57 -11.37 3.76
N GLY A 163 13.00 -10.84 2.69
CA GLY A 163 12.13 -11.55 1.77
C GLY A 163 12.40 -11.14 0.32
N TYR A 164 11.49 -11.52 -0.57
CA TYR A 164 11.49 -11.11 -1.97
C TYR A 164 10.09 -10.61 -2.32
N VAL A 165 10.02 -9.42 -2.90
CA VAL A 165 8.79 -8.83 -3.45
C VAL A 165 9.13 -8.32 -4.86
N TRP A 166 8.64 -7.14 -5.24
CA TRP A 166 8.76 -6.64 -6.61
C TRP A 166 10.14 -6.11 -6.99
N PRO A 167 10.88 -5.40 -6.13
CA PRO A 167 12.25 -5.02 -6.43
C PRO A 167 13.12 -6.22 -6.77
N ASP A 168 14.20 -5.98 -7.52
CA ASP A 168 15.08 -7.06 -7.98
C ASP A 168 15.89 -7.70 -6.82
N GLY A 169 16.14 -6.95 -5.73
CA GLY A 169 16.90 -7.38 -4.57
C GLY A 169 16.05 -7.96 -3.44
N LYS A 170 16.73 -8.42 -2.38
CA LYS A 170 16.06 -8.79 -1.13
C LYS A 170 15.42 -7.57 -0.48
N THR A 171 14.23 -7.75 0.08
CA THR A 171 13.49 -6.67 0.76
C THR A 171 13.44 -6.85 2.27
N ALA A 172 13.57 -5.76 3.01
CA ALA A 172 13.21 -5.65 4.42
C ALA A 172 11.78 -5.13 4.57
N PHE A 173 11.17 -5.33 5.74
CA PHE A 173 9.81 -4.92 6.02
C PHE A 173 9.80 -3.99 7.24
N PRO A 174 9.31 -2.73 7.14
CA PRO A 174 9.11 -1.86 8.27
C PRO A 174 8.15 -2.47 9.29
N ASP A 175 8.44 -2.31 10.57
CA ASP A 175 7.53 -2.62 11.66
C ASP A 175 6.62 -1.42 11.92
N PHE A 176 5.43 -1.40 11.32
CA PHE A 176 4.46 -0.31 11.50
C PHE A 176 3.87 -0.21 12.92
N PHE A 177 4.15 -1.18 13.82
CA PHE A 177 3.81 -1.08 15.24
C PHE A 177 4.93 -0.47 16.08
N TYR A 178 6.13 -0.31 15.51
CA TYR A 178 7.24 0.38 16.15
C TYR A 178 7.10 1.90 15.92
N PRO A 179 6.99 2.73 16.98
CA PRO A 179 6.65 4.15 16.82
C PRO A 179 7.58 4.93 15.86
N PRO A 180 8.92 4.73 15.88
CA PRO A 180 9.82 5.40 14.93
C PRO A 180 9.58 5.09 13.45
N THR A 181 8.78 4.07 13.11
CA THR A 181 8.41 3.76 11.72
C THR A 181 7.34 4.72 11.18
N SER A 182 6.53 5.31 12.06
CA SER A 182 5.39 6.15 11.67
C SER A 182 5.70 7.65 11.60
N ASP A 183 6.85 8.06 12.14
CA ASP A 183 7.34 9.45 12.17
C ASP A 183 8.23 9.76 10.95
#